data_AF-Q5ZPZ7-F1
#
_entry.id   AF-Q5ZPZ7-F1
#
_cell.length_a   1.000
_cell.length_b   1.000
_cell.length_c   1.000
_cell.angle_alpha   90.00
_cell.angle_beta   90.00
_cell.angle_gamma   90.00
#
_symmetry.space_group_name_H-M   'P 1'
#
loop_
_entity.id
_entity.type
_entity.pdbx_description
1 polymer ?
#
loop_
_entity_poly.entity_id
_entity_poly.type
_entity_poly.pdbx_seq_one_letter_code
_entity_poly.pdbx_strand_id
1 'polypeptide(L)'
;ILSRRLGAGPTDAAEIKEHPFFHGVNWDDMLNKRVPPPFCPSITGPLDTSNFDEEFTRERPALTPINSVLNRVEQQEFQNFSYVADWTHAGPMF
;
A
#
# COMPACT_ATOMS: atom_id res chain seq x y z
N ILE A 1 -3.29 0.75 33.20
CA ILE A 1 -2.05 0.30 32.51
C ILE A 1 -1.93 1.17 31.28
N LEU A 2 -1.34 2.36 31.44
CA LEU A 2 -0.97 3.20 30.30
C LEU A 2 0.03 2.39 29.47
N SER A 3 -0.21 2.34 28.16
CA SER A 3 0.46 1.44 27.22
C SER A 3 1.98 1.57 27.33
N ARG A 4 2.67 0.51 27.78
CA ARG A 4 4.14 0.41 27.82
C ARG A 4 4.76 0.12 26.45
N ARG A 5 3.95 0.13 25.38
CA ARG A 5 4.41 -0.11 24.01
C ARG A 5 5.14 1.13 23.51
N LEU A 6 6.36 0.96 23.01
CA LEU A 6 7.13 2.02 22.35
C LEU A 6 6.28 2.66 21.24
N GLY A 7 6.23 3.99 21.21
CA GLY A 7 5.41 4.75 20.26
C GLY A 7 3.94 4.88 20.62
N ALA A 8 3.49 4.38 21.79
CA ALA A 8 2.12 4.62 22.26
C ALA A 8 1.97 5.92 23.07
N GLY A 9 3.08 6.64 23.29
CA GLY A 9 3.10 7.95 23.95
C GLY A 9 2.73 9.10 23.01
N PRO A 10 2.66 10.34 23.52
CA PRO A 10 2.29 11.52 22.74
C PRO A 10 3.26 11.86 21.61
N THR A 11 4.48 11.33 21.65
CA THR A 11 5.52 11.53 20.62
C THR A 11 5.45 10.49 19.49
N ASP A 12 4.64 9.44 19.64
CA ASP A 12 4.32 8.44 18.59
C ASP A 12 5.58 7.92 17.86
N ALA A 13 5.64 8.07 16.54
CA ALA A 13 6.75 7.61 15.71
C ALA A 13 8.10 8.26 16.05
N ALA A 14 8.14 9.45 16.67
CA ALA A 14 9.41 10.07 17.04
C ALA A 14 10.17 9.21 18.07
N GLU A 15 9.47 8.63 19.04
CA GLU A 15 10.06 7.73 20.04
C GLU A 15 10.67 6.47 19.38
N ILE A 16 10.01 5.95 18.34
CA ILE A 16 10.51 4.81 17.55
C ILE A 16 11.73 5.21 16.74
N LYS A 17 11.70 6.39 16.09
CA LYS A 17 12.79 6.90 15.23
C LYS A 17 14.08 7.17 16.00
N GLU A 18 13.97 7.53 17.28
CA GLU A 18 15.09 7.80 18.18
C GLU A 18 15.64 6.53 18.87
N HIS A 19 14.98 5.38 18.74
CA HIS A 19 15.39 4.15 19.40
C HIS A 19 16.77 3.68 18.90
N PRO A 20 17.67 3.18 19.78
CA PRO A 20 19.04 2.79 19.41
C PRO A 20 19.16 1.78 18.26
N PHE A 21 18.15 0.94 18.08
CA PHE A 21 18.08 0.00 16.93
C PHE A 21 18.16 0.72 15.57
N PHE A 22 17.60 1.93 15.46
CA PHE A 22 17.60 2.73 14.24
C PHE A 22 18.69 3.80 14.20
N HIS A 23 19.70 3.70 15.08
CA HIS A 23 20.82 4.63 15.07
C HIS A 23 21.54 4.61 13.71
N GLY A 24 21.72 5.80 13.12
CA GLY A 24 22.32 5.97 11.79
C GLY A 24 21.32 5.95 10.62
N VAL A 25 20.02 5.71 10.87
CA VAL A 25 18.98 5.84 9.83
C VAL A 25 18.73 7.31 9.56
N ASN A 26 18.98 7.76 8.33
CA ASN A 26 18.52 9.06 7.85
C ASN A 26 17.07 8.94 7.36
N TRP A 27 16.11 9.39 8.17
CA TRP A 27 14.68 9.32 7.86
C TRP A 27 14.26 10.18 6.66
N ASP A 28 14.96 11.28 6.36
CA ASP A 28 14.71 12.09 5.16
C ASP A 28 15.09 11.31 3.90
N ASP A 29 16.26 10.69 3.89
CA ASP A 29 16.70 9.89 2.74
C ASP A 29 15.86 8.64 2.54
N MET A 30 15.37 8.02 3.62
CA MET A 30 14.42 6.90 3.55
C MET A 30 13.09 7.35 2.92
N LEU A 31 12.53 8.48 3.36
CA LEU A 31 11.28 9.03 2.82
C LEU A 31 11.40 9.40 1.35
N ASN A 32 12.52 10.02 0.98
CA ASN A 32 12.83 10.43 -0.40
C ASN A 32 13.39 9.29 -1.27
N LYS A 33 13.36 8.03 -0.79
CA LYS A 33 13.82 6.83 -1.50
C LYS A 33 15.27 6.92 -2.00
N ARG A 34 16.13 7.66 -1.30
CA ARG A 34 17.57 7.83 -1.62
C ARG A 34 18.44 6.71 -1.03
N VAL A 35 17.95 6.00 -0.02
CA VAL A 35 18.60 4.81 0.53
C VAL A 35 18.24 3.60 -0.35
N PRO A 36 19.21 2.89 -0.95
CA PRO A 36 18.91 1.70 -1.74
C PRO A 36 18.33 0.59 -0.83
N PRO A 37 17.27 -0.12 -1.25
CA PRO A 37 16.73 -1.22 -0.48
C PRO A 37 17.74 -2.38 -0.42
N PRO A 38 17.80 -3.14 0.69
CA PRO A 38 18.74 -4.26 0.83
C PRO A 38 18.40 -5.43 -0.10
N PHE A 39 17.19 -5.46 -0.65
CA PHE A 39 16.73 -6.45 -1.61
C PHE A 39 16.00 -5.74 -2.76
N CYS A 40 16.39 -6.06 -3.99
CA CYS A 40 15.71 -5.61 -5.20
C CYS A 40 15.18 -6.87 -5.92
N PRO A 41 13.85 -7.05 -6.04
CA PRO A 41 13.28 -8.21 -6.71
C PRO A 41 13.68 -8.22 -8.19
N SER A 42 13.86 -9.41 -8.75
CA SER A 42 14.10 -9.57 -10.18
C SER A 42 12.79 -9.33 -10.93
N ILE A 43 12.85 -8.47 -11.95
CA ILE A 43 11.73 -8.14 -12.84
C ILE A 43 12.26 -8.19 -14.27
N THR A 44 11.55 -8.91 -15.13
CA THR A 44 11.91 -9.17 -16.52
C THR A 44 11.17 -8.26 -17.52
N GLY A 45 10.09 -7.59 -17.09
CA GLY A 45 9.37 -6.63 -17.90
C GLY A 45 8.09 -6.08 -17.26
N PRO A 46 7.36 -5.20 -17.96
CA PRO A 46 6.17 -4.51 -17.42
C PRO A 46 5.00 -5.43 -17.06
N LEU A 47 4.94 -6.63 -17.63
CA LEU A 47 3.90 -7.63 -17.40
C LEU A 47 4.41 -8.83 -16.59
N ASP A 48 5.58 -8.71 -15.96
CA ASP A 48 6.16 -9.79 -15.18
C ASP A 48 5.32 -10.07 -13.92
N THR A 49 4.88 -11.32 -13.79
CA THR A 49 4.11 -11.81 -12.64
C THR A 49 4.89 -12.83 -11.80
N SER A 50 6.20 -13.00 -12.00
CA SER A 50 7.01 -14.04 -11.34
C SER A 50 7.15 -13.90 -9.83
N ASN A 51 6.84 -12.72 -9.28
CA ASN A 51 6.87 -12.45 -7.84
C ASN A 51 5.50 -12.67 -7.16
N PHE A 52 4.50 -13.15 -7.91
CA PHE A 52 3.19 -13.55 -7.42
C PHE A 52 3.07 -15.08 -7.44
N ASP A 53 2.18 -15.64 -6.62
CA ASP A 53 1.93 -17.08 -6.62
C ASP A 53 1.38 -17.55 -7.97
N GLU A 54 1.87 -18.69 -8.44
CA GLU A 54 1.42 -19.32 -9.68
C GLU A 54 -0.03 -19.78 -9.60
N GLU A 55 -0.56 -20.06 -8.40
CA GLU A 55 -1.97 -20.37 -8.20
C GLU A 55 -2.88 -19.31 -8.84
N PHE A 56 -2.58 -18.03 -8.61
CA PHE A 56 -3.39 -16.91 -9.12
C PHE A 56 -3.02 -16.49 -10.54
N THR A 57 -1.73 -16.48 -10.88
CA THR A 57 -1.29 -15.99 -12.21
C THR A 57 -1.65 -16.94 -13.34
N ARG A 58 -2.00 -18.19 -13.03
CA ARG A 58 -2.55 -19.17 -13.97
C ARG A 58 -4.06 -19.04 -14.16
N GLU A 59 -4.76 -18.29 -13.32
CA GLU A 59 -6.19 -18.05 -13.50
C GLU A 59 -6.47 -17.13 -14.69
N ARG A 60 -7.65 -17.28 -15.28
CA ARG A 60 -8.11 -16.34 -16.30
C ARG A 60 -8.47 -15.00 -15.62
N PRO A 61 -7.91 -13.87 -16.06
CA PRO A 61 -8.25 -12.56 -15.48
C PRO A 61 -9.65 -12.12 -15.95
N ALA A 62 -10.67 -12.62 -15.26
CA ALA A 62 -12.06 -12.36 -15.56
C ALA A 62 -12.86 -12.19 -14.26
N LEU A 63 -13.89 -11.35 -14.32
CA LEU A 63 -14.84 -11.24 -13.21
C LEU A 63 -15.69 -12.51 -13.16
N THR A 64 -15.77 -13.14 -11.99
CA THR A 64 -16.67 -14.27 -11.77
C THR A 64 -18.12 -13.82 -11.97
N PRO A 65 -18.93 -14.51 -12.80
CA PRO A 65 -20.33 -14.19 -12.98
C PRO A 65 -21.10 -14.23 -11.65
N ILE A 66 -21.92 -13.22 -11.40
CA ILE A 66 -22.83 -13.18 -10.24
C ILE A 66 -24.24 -13.60 -10.65
N ASN A 67 -24.91 -14.36 -9.79
CA ASN A 67 -26.25 -14.89 -10.06
C ASN A 67 -27.39 -14.00 -9.52
N SER A 68 -27.06 -12.90 -8.85
CA SER A 68 -28.02 -11.97 -8.27
C SER A 68 -27.63 -10.53 -8.58
N VAL A 69 -28.63 -9.66 -8.67
CA VAL A 69 -28.45 -8.22 -8.83
C VAL A 69 -29.02 -7.55 -7.59
N LEU A 70 -28.25 -6.63 -7.00
CA LEU A 70 -28.71 -5.84 -5.86
C LEU A 70 -29.92 -4.98 -6.26
N ASN A 71 -30.87 -4.87 -5.35
CA ASN A 71 -32.02 -3.99 -5.53
C ASN A 71 -31.62 -2.51 -5.37
N ARG A 72 -32.52 -1.58 -5.67
CA ARG A 72 -32.24 -0.14 -5.64
C ARG A 72 -31.76 0.35 -4.27
N VAL A 73 -32.34 -0.16 -3.17
CA VAL A 73 -31.98 0.26 -1.81
C VAL A 73 -30.57 -0.22 -1.47
N GLU A 74 -30.24 -1.47 -1.79
CA GLU A 74 -28.90 -2.02 -1.59
C GLU A 74 -27.84 -1.28 -2.41
N GLN A 75 -28.15 -0.90 -3.65
CA GLN A 75 -27.25 -0.10 -4.48
C GLN A 75 -27.00 1.31 -3.92
N GLN A 76 -27.97 1.85 -3.16
CA GLN A 76 -27.82 3.17 -2.52
C GLN A 76 -26.80 3.16 -1.37
N GLU A 77 -26.50 2.00 -0.78
CA GLU A 77 -25.44 1.87 0.24
C GLU A 77 -24.04 2.16 -0.33
N PHE A 78 -23.87 2.07 -1.66
CA PHE A 78 -22.61 2.39 -2.35
C PHE A 78 -22.55 3.85 -2.84
N GLN A 79 -23.49 4.71 -2.44
CA GLN A 79 -23.38 6.14 -2.70
C GLN A 79 -22.07 6.68 -2.12
N ASN A 80 -21.38 7.51 -2.91
CA ASN A 80 -20.07 8.09 -2.57
C ASN A 80 -18.90 7.08 -2.50
N PHE A 81 -19.05 5.87 -3.06
CA PHE A 81 -17.94 4.91 -3.17
C PHE A 81 -16.90 5.33 -4.23
N SER A 82 -17.35 5.96 -5.32
CA SER A 82 -16.47 6.36 -6.43
C SER A 82 -15.47 7.42 -6.00
N TYR A 83 -14.19 7.16 -6.22
CA TYR A 83 -13.08 8.07 -5.97
C TYR A 83 -12.10 8.05 -7.12
N VAL A 84 -11.60 9.24 -7.49
CA VAL A 84 -10.49 9.41 -8.41
C VAL A 84 -9.49 10.33 -7.72
N ALA A 85 -8.25 9.87 -7.56
CA ALA A 85 -7.25 10.65 -6.85
C ALA A 85 -6.88 11.91 -7.64
N ASP A 86 -6.72 13.04 -6.93
CA ASP A 86 -6.47 14.36 -7.56
C ASP A 86 -5.25 14.35 -8.48
N TRP A 87 -4.19 13.62 -8.10
CA TRP A 87 -2.94 13.54 -8.86
C TRP A 87 -3.12 12.87 -10.24
N THR A 88 -4.20 12.10 -10.46
CA THR A 88 -4.46 11.51 -11.79
C THR A 88 -4.84 12.55 -12.84
N HIS A 89 -5.31 13.73 -12.43
CA HIS A 89 -5.63 14.86 -13.30
C HIS A 89 -4.48 15.87 -13.42
N ALA A 90 -3.49 15.81 -12.53
CA ALA A 90 -2.38 16.76 -12.47
C ALA A 90 -1.25 16.49 -13.48
N GLY A 91 -1.37 15.46 -14.32
CA GLY A 91 -0.27 14.97 -15.15
C GLY A 91 0.77 14.21 -14.33
N PRO A 92 1.71 13.49 -14.97
CA PRO A 92 2.69 12.69 -14.25
C PRO A 92 3.62 13.58 -13.43
N MET A 93 3.57 13.42 -12.10
CA MET A 93 4.60 13.90 -11.18
C MET A 93 5.75 12.88 -11.21
N PHE A 94 6.56 12.94 -12.27
CA PHE A 94 7.90 12.33 -12.29
C PHE A 94 8.94 13.43 -12.06
#